data_AF-A0AAD4BBP8-F1
#
_entry.id   AF-A0AAD4BBP8-F1
#
_cell.length_a   1.000
_cell.length_b   1.000
_cell.length_c   1.000
_cell.angle_alpha   90.00
_cell.angle_beta   90.00
_cell.angle_gamma   90.00
#
_symmetry.space_group_name_H-M   'P 1'
#
loop_
_entity.id
_entity.type
_entity.pdbx_description
1 polymer ?
#
loop_
_entity_poly.entity_id
_entity_poly.type
_entity_poly.pdbx_seq_one_letter_code
_entity_poly.pdbx_strand_id
1 'polypeptide(L)'
;MVSFQCHTCGDVVKKPKLDQHHGRCYAGFDCIDCSVSFHTPAEYKSHTSCISEAEKYQKSLYDGPKNVRALISFHPSDFFFGTRLSFESGV
;
A
#
# COMPACT_ATOMS: atom_id res chain seq x y z
N MET A 1 22.43 8.93 -10.22
CA MET A 1 21.73 7.88 -10.99
C MET A 1 21.34 6.78 -10.02
N VAL A 2 20.16 6.18 -10.17
CA VAL A 2 19.70 5.09 -9.30
C VAL A 2 20.36 3.77 -9.69
N SER A 3 20.71 2.96 -8.69
CA SER A 3 21.30 1.62 -8.86
C SER A 3 20.30 0.56 -8.43
N PHE A 4 20.13 -0.47 -9.26
CA PHE A 4 19.22 -1.59 -8.99
C PHE A 4 20.01 -2.88 -8.78
N GLN A 5 19.51 -3.74 -7.91
CA GLN A 5 20.01 -5.07 -7.65
C GLN A 5 19.05 -6.08 -8.29
N CYS A 6 19.57 -7.02 -9.08
CA CYS A 6 18.76 -8.12 -9.60
C CYS A 6 18.71 -9.27 -8.59
N HIS A 7 17.51 -9.77 -8.27
CA HIS A 7 17.33 -10.86 -7.30
C HIS A 7 17.90 -12.21 -7.79
N THR A 8 17.88 -12.46 -9.09
CA THR A 8 18.35 -13.72 -9.69
C THR A 8 19.83 -13.67 -10.03
N CYS A 9 20.28 -12.55 -10.61
CA CYS A 9 21.63 -12.41 -11.13
C CYS A 9 22.61 -11.94 -10.02
N GLY A 10 22.15 -11.29 -8.95
CA GLY A 10 23.02 -10.79 -7.87
C GLY A 10 23.91 -9.60 -8.27
N ASP A 11 23.78 -9.12 -9.51
CA ASP A 11 24.51 -7.98 -10.06
C ASP A 11 23.81 -6.63 -9.81
N VAL A 12 24.62 -5.59 -9.59
CA VAL A 12 24.17 -4.20 -9.50
C VAL A 12 24.13 -3.58 -10.90
N VAL A 13 22.93 -3.28 -11.38
CA VAL A 13 22.66 -2.79 -12.74
C VAL A 13 22.24 -1.32 -12.70
N LYS A 14 22.84 -0.52 -13.58
CA LYS A 14 22.49 0.89 -13.78
C LYS A 14 21.34 1.02 -14.78
N LYS A 15 20.53 2.07 -14.65
CA LYS A 15 19.32 2.31 -15.46
C LYS A 15 19.45 2.10 -16.99
N PRO A 16 20.50 2.55 -17.71
CA PRO A 16 20.61 2.29 -19.15
C PRO A 16 20.82 0.82 -19.51
N LYS A 17 21.36 0.00 -18.59
CA LYS A 17 21.57 -1.44 -18.79
C LYS A 17 20.45 -2.29 -18.19
N LEU A 18 19.56 -1.69 -17.40
CA LEU A 18 18.45 -2.37 -16.74
C LEU A 18 17.46 -2.94 -17.75
N ASP A 19 17.12 -2.19 -18.81
CA ASP A 19 16.17 -2.62 -19.84
C ASP A 19 16.68 -3.87 -20.58
N GLN A 20 17.97 -3.87 -20.94
CA GLN A 20 18.62 -5.03 -21.54
C GLN A 20 18.74 -6.22 -20.57
N HIS A 21 18.98 -5.96 -19.28
CA HIS A 21 19.06 -7.01 -18.27
C HIS A 21 17.69 -7.64 -17.98
N HIS A 22 16.61 -6.85 -17.94
CA HIS A 22 15.25 -7.36 -17.76
C HIS A 22 14.86 -8.32 -18.89
N GLY A 23 15.21 -8.00 -20.14
CA GLY A 23 14.97 -8.88 -21.28
C GLY A 23 15.76 -10.20 -21.26
N ARG A 24 16.74 -10.36 -20.36
CA ARG A 24 17.51 -11.61 -20.18
C ARG A 24 17.16 -12.35 -18.90
N CYS A 25 17.08 -11.64 -17.77
CA CYS A 25 16.94 -12.25 -16.44
C CYS A 25 15.44 -12.38 -16.06
N TYR A 26 14.50 -11.61 -16.66
CA TYR A 26 13.05 -11.62 -16.39
C TYR A 26 12.69 -11.66 -14.88
N ALA A 27 13.53 -11.01 -14.08
CA ALA A 27 13.49 -11.08 -12.63
C ALA A 27 13.04 -9.76 -12.01
N GLY A 28 12.70 -9.82 -10.72
CA GLY A 28 12.47 -8.65 -9.89
C GLY A 28 13.77 -7.87 -9.65
N PHE A 29 13.62 -6.55 -9.51
CA PHE A 29 14.72 -5.64 -9.21
C PHE A 29 14.45 -4.87 -7.94
N ASP A 30 15.46 -4.78 -7.08
CA ASP A 30 15.40 -4.02 -5.85
C ASP A 30 16.22 -2.75 -6.02
N CYS A 31 15.66 -1.59 -5.68
CA CYS A 31 16.46 -0.38 -5.61
C CYS A 31 17.28 -0.39 -4.32
N ILE A 32 18.61 -0.28 -4.44
CA ILE A 32 19.52 -0.37 -3.28
C ILE A 32 19.37 0.85 -2.37
N ASP A 33 19.10 2.02 -2.97
CA ASP A 33 18.98 3.28 -2.24
C ASP A 33 17.64 3.37 -1.48
N CYS A 34 16.58 2.79 -2.02
CA CYS A 34 15.23 2.86 -1.45
C CYS A 34 14.78 1.57 -0.73
N SER A 35 15.50 0.46 -0.93
CA SER A 35 15.09 -0.89 -0.52
C SER A 35 13.66 -1.25 -0.95
N VAL A 36 13.21 -0.76 -2.11
CA VAL A 36 11.90 -1.09 -2.70
C VAL A 36 12.08 -2.13 -3.81
N SER A 37 11.30 -3.20 -3.72
CA SER A 37 11.29 -4.31 -4.67
C SER A 37 10.27 -4.10 -5.79
N PHE A 38 10.74 -4.10 -7.03
CA PHE A 38 9.93 -3.92 -8.23
C PHE A 38 9.80 -5.25 -8.99
N HIS A 39 8.55 -5.65 -9.25
CA HIS A 39 8.23 -6.91 -9.93
C HIS A 39 7.73 -6.70 -11.36
N THR A 40 7.39 -5.46 -11.72
CA THR A 40 6.87 -5.15 -13.05
C THR A 40 7.77 -4.15 -13.78
N PRO A 41 7.83 -4.22 -15.12
CA PRO A 41 8.67 -3.33 -15.92
C PRO A 41 8.24 -1.87 -15.92
N ALA A 42 6.99 -1.58 -15.60
CA ALA A 42 6.49 -0.21 -15.51
C ALA A 42 7.03 0.53 -14.28
N GLU A 43 7.20 -0.18 -13.16
CA GLU A 43 7.54 0.41 -11.87
C GLU A 43 8.99 0.91 -11.84
N TYR A 44 9.95 0.06 -12.21
CA TYR A 44 11.37 0.47 -12.19
C TYR A 44 11.71 1.51 -13.28
N LYS A 45 10.97 1.53 -14.40
CA LYS A 45 11.12 2.56 -15.44
C LYS A 45 10.73 3.93 -14.90
N SER A 46 9.61 3.98 -14.19
CA SER A 46 9.09 5.19 -13.53
C SER A 46 9.91 5.60 -12.31
N HIS A 47 10.64 4.66 -11.68
CA HIS A 47 11.50 4.93 -10.53
C HIS A 47 12.81 5.66 -10.93
N THR A 48 12.77 6.98 -11.06
CA THR A 48 13.92 7.85 -11.42
C THR A 48 14.50 8.62 -10.24
N SER A 49 13.70 8.85 -9.20
CA SER A 49 14.07 9.53 -7.97
C SER A 49 13.75 8.64 -6.78
N CYS A 50 14.77 8.30 -6.00
CA CYS A 50 14.54 7.63 -4.74
C CYS A 50 13.89 8.59 -3.75
N ILE A 51 12.68 8.25 -3.29
CA ILE A 51 12.05 8.96 -2.17
C ILE A 51 12.93 8.69 -0.95
N SER A 52 13.66 9.73 -0.56
CA SER A 52 14.50 9.72 0.62
C SER A 52 13.60 9.87 1.85
N GLU A 53 14.02 9.31 2.98
CA GLU A 53 13.27 9.13 4.23
C GLU A 53 12.25 10.22 4.64
N ALA A 54 12.50 11.50 4.30
CA ALA A 54 11.62 12.62 4.61
C ALA A 54 10.15 12.46 4.15
N GLU A 55 9.89 11.96 2.94
CA GLU A 55 8.50 11.78 2.45
C GLU A 55 7.80 10.55 3.06
N LYS A 56 8.57 9.55 3.54
CA LYS A 56 8.03 8.42 4.30
C LYS A 56 7.55 8.88 5.69
N TYR A 57 8.29 9.78 6.34
CA TYR A 57 7.94 10.30 7.67
C TYR A 57 6.84 11.37 7.65
N GLN A 58 6.67 12.12 6.56
CA GLN A 58 5.63 13.15 6.45
C GLN A 58 4.19 12.60 6.29
N LYS A 59 4.01 11.34 5.91
CA LYS A 59 2.67 10.72 5.84
C LYS A 59 2.14 10.21 7.19
N SER A 60 2.99 10.18 8.23
CA SER A 60 2.64 9.74 9.58
C SER A 60 2.46 10.87 10.59
N LEU A 61 2.56 12.14 10.17
CA LEU A 61 2.52 13.29 11.10
C LEU A 61 1.46 14.34 10.72
N TYR A 62 0.34 13.92 10.13
CA TYR A 62 -0.87 14.77 10.04
C TYR A 62 -2.08 14.11 10.69
N ASP A 63 -2.10 14.14 12.03
CA ASP A 63 -3.32 14.11 12.82
C ASP A 63 -4.04 15.46 12.65
N GLY A 64 -4.85 15.58 11.59
CA GLY A 64 -5.81 16.68 11.47
C GLY A 64 -6.95 16.50 12.50
N PRO A 65 -7.43 17.56 13.16
CA PRO A 65 -8.40 17.44 14.24
C PRO A 65 -9.70 16.79 13.74
N LYS A 66 -10.17 15.79 14.49
CA LYS A 66 -11.50 15.18 14.37
C LYS A 66 -12.58 16.26 14.49
N ASN A 67 -12.96 16.90 13.40
CA ASN A 67 -14.20 17.65 13.32
C ASN A 67 -15.35 16.69 13.01
N VAL A 68 -15.83 16.07 14.07
CA VAL A 68 -17.21 15.59 14.18
C VAL A 68 -18.18 16.69 13.73
N ARG A 69 -18.70 16.56 12.50
CA ARG A 69 -20.02 17.03 12.06
C ARG A 69 -20.22 16.53 10.62
N ALA A 70 -20.85 15.36 10.46
CA ALA A 70 -22.28 15.23 10.14
C ALA A 70 -22.52 15.64 8.66
N LEU A 71 -23.19 14.89 7.78
CA LEU A 71 -24.40 14.11 7.92
C LEU A 71 -24.50 13.15 6.72
N ILE A 72 -24.86 11.87 6.95
CA ILE A 72 -25.97 11.14 6.30
C ILE A 72 -26.06 9.78 7.00
N SER A 73 -26.80 9.68 8.11
CA SER A 73 -28.20 9.23 8.16
C SER A 73 -28.39 7.75 7.79
N PHE A 74 -28.27 6.87 8.79
CA PHE A 74 -29.18 5.72 8.90
C PHE A 74 -29.66 5.64 10.34
N HIS A 75 -30.99 5.68 10.45
CA HIS A 75 -31.75 6.03 11.64
C HIS A 75 -31.90 4.80 12.56
N PRO A 76 -31.90 4.95 13.90
CA PRO A 76 -31.97 3.86 14.88
C PRO A 76 -33.38 3.20 15.00
N SER A 77 -34.17 3.21 13.93
CA SER A 77 -35.55 2.72 13.91
C SER A 77 -35.72 1.34 13.26
N ASP A 78 -34.64 0.58 13.07
CA ASP A 78 -34.72 -0.89 12.92
C ASP A 78 -34.44 -1.52 14.31
N PHE A 79 -35.48 -1.49 15.13
CA PHE A 79 -36.21 -2.72 15.47
C PHE A 79 -35.36 -3.64 16.36
N PHE A 80 -35.36 -3.45 17.67
CA PHE A 80 -36.44 -3.98 18.51
C PHE A 80 -36.67 -5.50 18.28
N PHE A 81 -35.62 -6.32 18.34
CA PHE A 81 -35.75 -7.77 18.52
C PHE A 81 -34.87 -8.26 19.66
N GLY A 82 -35.07 -7.69 20.84
CA GLY A 82 -34.20 -7.98 21.98
C GLY A 82 -34.74 -7.46 23.29
N THR A 83 -36.01 -7.68 23.61
CA THR A 83 -36.47 -8.16 24.93
C THR A 83 -38.00 -8.07 25.06
N ARG A 84 -38.56 -9.19 25.55
CA ARG A 84 -39.75 -9.27 26.40
C ARG A 84 -41.13 -9.26 25.71
N LEU A 85 -41.59 -10.46 25.38
CA LEU A 85 -42.95 -10.87 25.79
C LEU A 85 -42.90 -12.33 26.27
N SER A 86 -43.08 -12.52 27.57
CA SER A 86 -43.71 -13.73 28.12
C SER A 86 -45.10 -13.91 27.50
N PHE A 87 -45.76 -15.04 27.80
CA PHE A 87 -47.16 -15.41 27.42
C PHE A 87 -47.20 -16.16 26.06
N GLU A 88 -47.55 -17.45 25.91
CA GLU A 88 -48.42 -18.37 26.66
C GLU A 88 -48.12 -19.86 26.33
N SER A 89 -48.52 -20.74 27.28
CA SER A 89 -49.15 -22.09 27.13
C SER A 89 -48.63 -23.07 26.07
N GLY A 90 -48.23 -24.29 26.42
CA GLY A 90 -49.05 -25.36 26.99
C GLY A 90 -48.25 -26.66 26.89
N VAL A 91 -48.30 -27.55 27.90
CA VAL A 91 -48.99 -28.85 27.78
C VAL A 91 -48.78 -29.54 26.44
#